data_AF-A0A931DEU1-F1
#
_entry.id   AF-A0A931DEU1-F1
#
_cell.length_a   1.000
_cell.length_b   1.000
_cell.length_c   1.000
_cell.angle_alpha   90.00
_cell.angle_beta   90.00
_cell.angle_gamma   90.00
#
_symmetry.space_group_name_H-M   'P 1'
#
loop_
_entity.id
_entity.type
_entity.pdbx_description
1 polymer ?
#
loop_
_entity_poly.entity_id
_entity_poly.type
_entity_poly.pdbx_seq_one_letter_code
_entity_poly.pdbx_strand_id
1 'polypeptide(L)'
;MSEQQATARAARQATTIGGIAALVAGLLTAVLGTLLHAQILYVGQTPVIWGAVAALVLAAAFFTLAAVYSERIWAAALAGTVAYGTVALMSFDTTNWLIVAWAQRQVMFGPALAGAVWTFGLVASTVVALFLAAAVLRRRR
;
A
#
# COMPACT_ATOMS: atom_id res chain seq x y z
N MET A 1 22.42 -14.77 -31.79
CA MET A 1 22.10 -13.79 -30.73
C MET A 1 23.23 -13.85 -29.72
N SER A 2 23.92 -12.76 -29.43
CA SER A 2 25.04 -12.82 -28.48
C SER A 2 24.53 -12.94 -27.03
N GLU A 3 25.29 -13.59 -26.17
CA GLU A 3 24.97 -13.79 -24.75
C GLU A 3 24.68 -12.45 -24.02
N GLN A 4 25.36 -11.38 -24.46
CA GLN A 4 25.16 -10.01 -24.00
C GLN A 4 23.78 -9.43 -24.37
N GLN A 5 23.20 -9.83 -25.52
CA GLN A 5 21.84 -9.43 -25.91
C GLN A 5 20.78 -10.17 -25.10
N ALA A 6 21.01 -11.45 -24.76
CA ALA A 6 20.09 -12.25 -23.96
C ALA A 6 19.98 -11.73 -22.51
N THR A 7 21.12 -11.42 -21.89
CA THR A 7 21.19 -10.87 -20.52
C THR A 7 20.52 -9.49 -20.42
N ALA A 8 20.75 -8.60 -21.40
CA ALA A 8 20.11 -7.29 -21.45
C ALA A 8 18.57 -7.38 -21.59
N ARG A 9 18.06 -8.34 -22.37
CA ARG A 9 16.63 -8.59 -22.52
C ARG A 9 16.00 -9.11 -21.23
N ALA A 10 16.64 -10.06 -20.57
CA ALA A 10 16.19 -10.60 -19.29
C ALA A 10 16.12 -9.52 -18.20
N ALA A 11 17.14 -8.65 -18.13
CA ALA A 11 17.17 -7.52 -17.19
C ALA A 11 16.02 -6.53 -17.46
N ARG A 12 15.76 -6.17 -18.72
CA ARG A 12 14.63 -5.30 -19.10
C ARG A 12 13.29 -5.93 -18.73
N GLN A 13 13.11 -7.21 -19.04
CA GLN A 13 11.88 -7.94 -18.73
C GLN A 13 11.61 -7.98 -17.22
N ALA A 14 12.63 -8.23 -16.39
CA ALA A 14 12.51 -8.18 -14.94
C ALA A 14 12.10 -6.79 -14.43
N THR A 15 12.63 -5.71 -15.03
CA THR A 15 12.23 -4.33 -14.69
C THR A 15 10.77 -4.05 -15.07
N THR A 16 10.35 -4.47 -16.26
CA THR A 16 8.96 -4.29 -16.71
C THR A 16 7.98 -5.05 -15.81
N ILE A 17 8.29 -6.31 -15.47
CA ILE A 17 7.48 -7.12 -14.55
C ILE A 17 7.40 -6.44 -13.17
N GLY A 18 8.52 -5.92 -12.66
CA GLY A 18 8.55 -5.17 -11.40
C GLY A 18 7.68 -3.93 -11.42
N GLY A 19 7.71 -3.16 -12.51
CA GLY A 19 6.87 -1.97 -12.66
C GLY A 19 5.38 -2.30 -12.68
N ILE A 20 4.98 -3.30 -13.47
CA ILE A 20 3.58 -3.74 -13.56
C ILE A 20 3.10 -4.30 -12.21
N ALA A 21 3.88 -5.18 -11.59
CA ALA A 21 3.54 -5.76 -10.29
C ALA A 21 3.36 -4.68 -9.22
N ALA A 22 4.24 -3.68 -9.19
CA ALA A 22 4.14 -2.55 -8.26
C ALA A 22 2.90 -1.70 -8.50
N LEU A 23 2.60 -1.36 -9.76
CA LEU A 23 1.41 -0.57 -10.13
C LEU A 23 0.13 -1.30 -9.74
N VAL A 24 0.01 -2.58 -10.11
CA VAL A 24 -1.16 -3.40 -9.78
C VAL A 24 -1.31 -3.55 -8.28
N ALA A 25 -0.24 -3.87 -7.56
CA ALA A 25 -0.29 -4.00 -6.11
C ALA A 25 -0.67 -2.69 -5.41
N GLY A 26 -0.11 -1.56 -5.85
CA GLY A 26 -0.42 -0.24 -5.32
C GLY A 26 -1.88 0.15 -5.53
N LEU A 27 -2.40 -0.01 -6.75
CA LEU A 27 -3.78 0.32 -7.09
C LEU A 27 -4.78 -0.59 -6.38
N LEU A 28 -4.54 -1.91 -6.35
CA LEU A 28 -5.38 -2.84 -5.61
C LEU A 28 -5.38 -2.53 -4.11
N THR A 29 -4.22 -2.21 -3.55
CA THR A 29 -4.11 -1.80 -2.14
C THR A 29 -4.90 -0.53 -1.86
N ALA A 30 -4.80 0.48 -2.73
CA ALA A 30 -5.54 1.72 -2.56
C ALA A 30 -7.05 1.46 -2.54
N VAL A 31 -7.58 0.68 -3.49
CA VAL A 31 -9.01 0.38 -3.58
C VAL A 31 -9.47 -0.50 -2.41
N LEU A 32 -8.86 -1.67 -2.23
CA LEU A 32 -9.29 -2.65 -1.22
C LEU A 32 -9.05 -2.13 0.19
N GLY A 33 -7.92 -1.47 0.43
CA GLY A 33 -7.62 -0.86 1.71
C GLY A 33 -8.57 0.29 2.04
N THR A 34 -8.99 1.10 1.06
CA THR A 34 -10.01 2.14 1.29
C THR A 34 -11.38 1.53 1.59
N LEU A 35 -11.76 0.40 0.99
CA LEU A 35 -13.00 -0.30 1.39
C LEU A 35 -12.91 -0.87 2.82
N LEU A 36 -11.73 -1.37 3.20
CA LEU A 36 -11.51 -2.02 4.48
C LEU A 36 -11.31 -1.02 5.64
N HIS A 37 -10.70 0.14 5.41
CA HIS A 37 -10.34 1.05 6.49
C HIS A 37 -11.54 1.62 7.24
N ALA A 38 -12.67 1.74 6.54
CA ALA A 38 -13.92 2.27 7.08
C ALA A 38 -14.65 1.28 8.02
N GLN A 39 -14.12 0.06 8.19
CA GLN A 39 -14.67 -0.90 9.14
C GLN A 39 -14.30 -0.49 10.57
N ILE A 40 -15.28 0.07 11.27
CA ILE A 40 -15.15 0.58 12.64
C ILE A 40 -16.16 -0.12 13.53
N LEU A 41 -15.70 -0.68 14.63
CA LEU A 41 -16.56 -1.16 15.70
C LEU A 41 -16.64 -0.09 16.78
N TYR A 42 -17.81 0.10 17.39
CA TYR A 42 -17.97 1.03 18.51
C TYR A 42 -18.19 0.24 19.79
N VAL A 43 -17.31 0.45 20.78
CA VAL A 43 -17.48 -0.05 22.14
C VAL A 43 -17.91 1.14 23.00
N GLY A 44 -19.23 1.27 23.18
CA GLY A 44 -19.82 2.49 23.71
C GLY A 44 -19.55 3.68 22.76
N GLN A 45 -18.90 4.72 23.29
CA GLN A 45 -18.49 5.91 22.51
C GLN A 45 -17.07 5.80 21.93
N THR A 46 -16.37 4.70 22.18
CA THR A 46 -14.97 4.53 21.75
C THR A 46 -14.93 3.83 20.39
N PRO A 47 -14.39 4.47 19.33
CA PRO A 47 -14.21 3.82 18.04
C PRO A 47 -12.99 2.88 18.06
N VAL A 48 -13.21 1.66 17.61
CA VAL A 48 -12.18 0.64 17.36
C VAL A 48 -12.00 0.50 15.86
N ILE A 49 -10.96 1.15 15.34
CA ILE A 49 -10.65 1.27 13.90
C ILE A 49 -9.88 0.06 13.34
N TRP A 50 -10.34 -1.15 13.66
CA TRP A 50 -9.65 -2.39 13.30
C TRP A 50 -9.48 -2.54 11.78
N GLY A 51 -10.43 -2.01 11.00
CA GLY A 51 -10.37 -2.00 9.53
C GLY A 51 -9.14 -1.28 9.00
N ALA A 52 -8.79 -0.12 9.58
CA ALA A 52 -7.60 0.63 9.17
C ALA A 52 -6.32 -0.17 9.45
N VAL A 53 -6.22 -0.84 10.60
CA VAL A 53 -5.09 -1.70 10.94
C VAL A 53 -4.99 -2.88 9.96
N ALA A 54 -6.12 -3.54 9.66
CA ALA A 54 -6.16 -4.64 8.71
C ALA A 54 -5.77 -4.19 7.29
N ALA A 55 -6.20 -2.99 6.87
CA ALA A 55 -5.82 -2.39 5.59
C ALA A 55 -4.30 -2.14 5.51
N LEU A 56 -3.66 -1.70 6.60
CA LEU A 56 -2.20 -1.50 6.65
C LEU A 56 -1.43 -2.82 6.56
N VAL A 57 -1.94 -3.89 7.15
CA VAL A 57 -1.38 -5.24 7.01
C VAL A 57 -1.51 -5.73 5.57
N LEU A 58 -2.69 -5.54 4.96
CA LEU A 58 -2.94 -5.84 3.55
C LEU A 58 -1.94 -5.09 2.65
N ALA A 59 -1.74 -3.80 2.90
CA ALA A 59 -0.78 -2.98 2.16
C ALA A 59 0.65 -3.54 2.25
N ALA A 60 1.13 -3.82 3.46
CA ALA A 60 2.46 -4.40 3.64
C ALA A 60 2.61 -5.74 2.91
N ALA A 61 1.57 -6.58 2.92
CA ALA A 61 1.56 -7.86 2.22
C ALA A 61 1.66 -7.69 0.69
N PHE A 62 0.82 -6.82 0.10
CA PHE A 62 0.82 -6.57 -1.35
C PHE A 62 2.13 -5.93 -1.83
N PHE A 63 2.69 -4.98 -1.07
CA PHE A 63 3.96 -4.34 -1.43
C PHE A 63 5.13 -5.32 -1.34
N THR A 64 5.15 -6.17 -0.30
CA THR A 64 6.14 -7.25 -0.16
C THR A 64 6.00 -8.24 -1.31
N LEU A 65 4.77 -8.64 -1.65
CA LEU A 65 4.49 -9.56 -2.75
C LEU A 65 4.99 -9.00 -4.08
N ALA A 66 4.76 -7.72 -4.38
CA ALA A 66 5.25 -7.09 -5.60
C ALA A 66 6.78 -7.15 -5.71
N ALA A 67 7.49 -6.88 -4.61
CA ALA A 67 8.95 -6.96 -4.57
C ALA A 67 9.49 -8.39 -4.68
N VAL A 68 8.86 -9.35 -4.01
CA VAL A 68 9.29 -10.75 -4.02
C VAL A 68 8.97 -11.41 -5.37
N TYR A 69 7.81 -11.11 -5.96
CA TYR A 69 7.40 -11.65 -7.26
C TYR A 69 8.30 -11.16 -8.40
N SER A 70 8.74 -9.90 -8.34
CA SER A 70 9.62 -9.30 -9.35
C SER A 70 11.12 -9.48 -9.04
N GLU A 71 11.46 -10.00 -7.86
CA GLU A 71 12.81 -10.05 -7.32
C GLU A 71 13.51 -8.67 -7.24
N ARG A 72 12.71 -7.60 -7.09
CA ARG A 72 13.18 -6.22 -7.03
C ARG A 72 12.63 -5.52 -5.80
N ILE A 73 13.49 -5.19 -4.85
CA ILE A 73 13.11 -4.46 -3.63
C ILE A 73 12.45 -3.10 -3.95
N TRP A 74 12.88 -2.42 -5.02
CA TRP A 74 12.32 -1.13 -5.41
C TRP A 74 10.84 -1.22 -5.80
N ALA A 75 10.34 -2.39 -6.21
CA ALA A 75 8.93 -2.56 -6.56
C ALA A 75 8.00 -2.39 -5.34
N ALA A 76 8.46 -2.72 -4.12
CA ALA A 76 7.71 -2.43 -2.89
C ALA A 76 7.58 -0.92 -2.65
N ALA A 77 8.69 -0.16 -2.83
CA ALA A 77 8.66 1.29 -2.69
C ALA A 77 7.73 1.93 -3.72
N LEU A 78 7.79 1.50 -4.98
CA LEU A 78 6.91 2.01 -6.03
C LEU A 78 5.44 1.69 -5.72
N ALA A 79 5.13 0.46 -5.29
CA ALA A 79 3.77 0.08 -4.93
C ALA A 79 3.21 0.94 -3.78
N GLY A 80 4.03 1.19 -2.75
CA GLY A 80 3.71 2.10 -1.65
C GLY A 80 3.45 3.53 -2.11
N THR A 81 4.30 4.08 -2.97
CA THR A 81 4.13 5.42 -3.55
C THR A 81 2.84 5.52 -4.37
N VAL A 82 2.55 4.51 -5.20
CA VAL A 82 1.32 4.46 -6.01
C VAL A 82 0.09 4.41 -5.09
N ALA A 83 0.09 3.52 -4.09
CA ALA A 83 -1.01 3.41 -3.15
C ALA A 83 -1.24 4.72 -2.38
N TYR A 84 -0.18 5.30 -1.81
CA TYR A 84 -0.27 6.56 -1.07
C TYR A 84 -0.76 7.71 -1.96
N GLY A 85 -0.21 7.83 -3.17
CA GLY A 85 -0.64 8.85 -4.13
C GLY A 85 -2.13 8.71 -4.49
N THR A 86 -2.58 7.49 -4.79
CA THR A 86 -4.00 7.23 -5.10
C THR A 86 -4.91 7.52 -3.91
N VAL A 87 -4.54 7.09 -2.70
CA VAL A 87 -5.31 7.36 -1.46
C VAL A 87 -5.33 8.85 -1.13
N ALA A 88 -4.22 9.57 -1.34
CA ALA A 88 -4.17 11.02 -1.20
C ALA A 88 -5.11 11.72 -2.18
N LEU A 89 -5.15 11.28 -3.45
CA LEU A 89 -6.11 11.80 -4.43
C LEU A 89 -7.56 11.53 -4.01
N MET A 90 -7.86 10.33 -3.52
CA MET A 90 -9.19 9.99 -3.00
C MET A 90 -9.58 10.84 -1.77
N SER A 91 -8.60 11.27 -0.97
CA SER A 91 -8.84 12.12 0.21
C SER A 91 -9.27 13.55 -0.14
N PHE A 92 -9.07 13.99 -1.40
CA PHE A 92 -9.56 15.29 -1.87
C PHE A 92 -11.01 15.25 -2.36
N ASP A 93 -11.62 14.08 -2.46
CA ASP A 93 -13.02 13.95 -2.85
C ASP A 93 -13.96 14.34 -1.68
N THR A 94 -14.39 15.60 -1.71
CA THR A 94 -15.33 16.18 -0.75
C THR A 94 -16.79 15.84 -1.03
N THR A 95 -17.08 15.10 -2.10
CA THR A 95 -18.44 14.70 -2.47
C THR A 95 -18.76 13.32 -1.90
N ASN A 96 -17.90 12.33 -2.12
CA ASN A 96 -18.15 10.95 -1.69
C ASN A 96 -17.58 10.64 -0.30
N TRP A 97 -16.68 11.47 0.23
CA TRP A 97 -16.08 11.30 1.57
C TRP A 97 -15.49 9.90 1.79
N LEU A 98 -14.87 9.33 0.76
CA LEU A 98 -14.26 8.01 0.82
C LEU A 98 -13.21 7.90 1.93
N ILE A 99 -12.55 9.02 2.26
CA ILE A 99 -11.63 9.14 3.38
C ILE A 99 -12.01 10.42 4.13
N VAL A 100 -12.41 10.28 5.39
CA VAL A 100 -12.77 11.42 6.24
C VAL A 100 -11.50 12.10 6.73
N ALA A 101 -11.32 13.37 6.38
CA ALA A 101 -10.16 14.15 6.79
C ALA A 101 -10.12 14.38 8.32
N TRP A 102 -8.92 14.38 8.90
CA TRP A 102 -8.71 14.61 10.34
C TRP A 102 -9.27 15.95 10.85
N ALA A 103 -9.41 16.94 9.96
CA ALA A 103 -10.06 18.22 10.28
C ALA A 103 -11.49 18.03 10.84
N GLN A 104 -12.20 16.97 10.43
CA GLN A 104 -13.58 16.69 10.84
C GLN A 104 -13.71 15.91 12.16
N ARG A 105 -12.61 15.68 12.89
CA ARG A 105 -12.60 14.87 14.12
C ARG A 105 -13.58 15.32 15.22
N GLN A 106 -13.97 16.60 15.23
CA GLN A 106 -14.94 17.13 16.20
C GLN A 106 -16.37 16.65 15.94
N VAL A 107 -16.68 16.31 14.68
CA VAL A 107 -18.01 15.84 14.25
C VAL A 107 -18.00 14.34 14.03
N MET A 108 -16.92 13.79 13.47
CA MET A 108 -16.80 12.38 13.10
C MET A 108 -15.45 11.79 13.55
N PHE A 109 -15.23 11.69 14.87
CA PHE A 109 -13.94 11.26 15.43
C PHE A 109 -13.49 9.89 14.91
N GLY A 110 -14.34 8.87 14.96
CA GLY A 110 -14.00 7.51 14.52
C GLY A 110 -13.57 7.43 13.05
N PRO A 111 -14.40 7.88 12.09
CA PRO A 111 -14.04 7.89 10.68
C PRO A 111 -12.80 8.75 10.38
N ALA A 112 -12.68 9.92 11.01
CA ALA A 112 -11.51 10.79 10.84
C ALA A 112 -10.22 10.09 11.32
N LEU A 113 -10.29 9.37 12.45
CA LEU A 113 -9.17 8.59 12.99
C LEU A 113 -8.80 7.43 12.06
N ALA A 114 -9.78 6.66 11.59
CA ALA A 114 -9.56 5.57 10.66
C ALA A 114 -8.90 6.06 9.36
N GLY A 115 -9.41 7.14 8.78
CA GLY A 115 -8.87 7.76 7.58
C GLY A 115 -7.43 8.24 7.77
N ALA A 116 -7.15 8.94 8.87
CA ALA A 116 -5.78 9.39 9.18
C ALA A 116 -4.81 8.20 9.35
N VAL A 117 -5.19 7.18 10.12
CA VAL A 117 -4.34 6.00 10.34
C VAL A 117 -4.09 5.24 9.05
N TRP A 118 -5.11 5.06 8.21
CA TRP A 118 -4.97 4.43 6.91
C TRP A 118 -4.01 5.20 5.99
N THR A 119 -4.28 6.49 5.78
CA THR A 119 -3.51 7.32 4.84
C THR A 119 -2.05 7.46 5.28
N PHE A 120 -1.79 7.86 6.53
CA PHE A 120 -0.41 8.06 6.99
C PHE A 120 0.31 6.73 7.28
N GLY A 121 -0.44 5.70 7.70
CA GLY A 121 0.12 4.38 7.98
C GLY A 121 0.67 3.68 6.73
N LEU A 122 0.22 4.04 5.52
CA LEU A 122 0.77 3.50 4.27
C LEU A 122 2.30 3.70 4.16
N VAL A 123 2.82 4.80 4.70
CA VAL A 123 4.27 5.04 4.77
C VAL A 123 4.94 3.97 5.64
N ALA A 124 4.38 3.70 6.82
CA ALA A 124 4.89 2.66 7.71
C ALA A 124 4.80 1.26 7.08
N SER A 125 3.66 0.93 6.44
CA SER A 125 3.50 -0.34 5.72
C SER A 125 4.50 -0.50 4.57
N THR A 126 4.84 0.59 3.87
CA THR A 126 5.87 0.59 2.83
C THR A 126 7.25 0.27 3.40
N VAL A 127 7.62 0.92 4.52
CA VAL A 127 8.88 0.65 5.21
C VAL A 127 8.95 -0.81 5.68
N VAL A 128 7.88 -1.32 6.31
CA VAL A 128 7.79 -2.73 6.72
C VAL A 128 7.96 -3.66 5.53
N ALA A 129 7.30 -3.39 4.41
CA ALA A 129 7.40 -4.21 3.21
C ALA A 129 8.82 -4.22 2.63
N LEU A 130 9.54 -3.09 2.66
CA LEU A 130 10.93 -3.03 2.23
C LEU A 130 11.83 -3.93 3.08
N PHE A 131 11.66 -3.91 4.41
CA PHE A 131 12.43 -4.79 5.31
C PHE A 131 12.09 -6.27 5.09
N LEU A 132 10.81 -6.62 4.97
CA LEU A 132 10.36 -7.99 4.70
C LEU A 132 10.88 -8.49 3.35
N ALA A 133 10.76 -7.69 2.29
CA ALA A 133 11.26 -8.01 0.96
C ALA A 133 12.80 -8.18 0.97
N ALA A 134 13.53 -7.29 1.65
CA ALA A 134 14.99 -7.42 1.79
C ALA A 134 15.39 -8.73 2.47
N ALA A 135 14.68 -9.11 3.55
CA ALA A 135 14.95 -10.35 4.26
C ALA A 135 14.67 -11.59 3.39
N VAL A 136 13.55 -11.61 2.66
CA VAL A 136 13.16 -12.72 1.78
C VAL A 136 14.13 -12.83 0.59
N LEU A 137 14.43 -11.73 -0.08
CA LEU A 137 15.31 -11.74 -1.26
C LEU A 137 16.75 -12.10 -0.89
N ARG A 138 17.22 -11.74 0.31
CA ARG A 138 18.53 -12.17 0.81
C ARG A 138 18.63 -13.68 0.99
N ARG A 139 17.54 -14.36 1.37
CA ARG A 139 17.52 -15.83 1.54
C ARG A 139 17.46 -16.60 0.22
N ARG A 140 17.10 -15.94 -0.88
CA ARG A 140 17.03 -16.54 -2.22
C ARG A 140 18.31 -16.40 -3.03
N ARG A 141 19.26 -15.60 -2.55
CA ARG A 141 20.59 -15.42 -3.12
C ARG A 141 21.57 -16.32 -2.37
#